data_AF-A0AA41SUX0-F1
#
_entry.id   AF-A0AA41SUX0-F1
#
_cell.length_a   1.000
_cell.length_b   1.000
_cell.length_c   1.000
_cell.angle_alpha   90.00
_cell.angle_beta   90.00
_cell.angle_gamma   90.00
#
_symmetry.space_group_name_H-M   'P 1'
#
loop_
_entity.id
_entity.type
_entity.pdbx_description
1 polymer ?
#
loop_
_entity_poly.entity_id
_entity_poly.type
_entity_poly.pdbx_seq_one_letter_code
_entity_poly.pdbx_strand_id
1 'polypeptide(L)'
;PDTFEPQKFFQTSGLSKMSASQVKDVFRFIDNDQSGYLDEEELKSEKEPQFKFIYFNHMNLAEKSTIHMRKTPSVSLTSVHPDLMKILGDINSDFTRADEDEEIIVKAMSDYWVVGKKSDQRELYVILNQKNANLIEVNGKLDLVFDHNLNATNI
;
A
#
# COMPACT_ATOMS: atom_id res chain seq x y z
N PRO A 1 3.56 -17.37 -17.36
CA PRO A 1 3.81 -16.11 -18.12
C PRO A 1 2.56 -15.23 -18.04
N ASP A 2 2.61 -14.19 -17.20
CA ASP A 2 1.54 -13.19 -17.11
C ASP A 2 1.52 -12.41 -18.42
N THR A 3 0.52 -12.70 -19.25
CA THR A 3 0.37 -12.02 -20.53
C THR A 3 -0.38 -10.72 -20.27
N PHE A 4 0.22 -9.59 -20.66
CA PHE A 4 -0.44 -8.29 -20.57
C PHE A 4 -1.81 -8.34 -21.25
N GLU A 5 -2.86 -7.92 -20.53
CA GLU A 5 -4.24 -7.89 -21.02
C GLU A 5 -4.68 -6.43 -21.26
N PRO A 6 -4.60 -5.92 -22.51
CA PRO A 6 -4.85 -4.51 -22.79
C PRO A 6 -6.25 -4.06 -22.36
N GLN A 7 -7.27 -4.88 -22.59
CA GLN A 7 -8.65 -4.53 -22.24
C GLN A 7 -8.86 -4.34 -20.73
N LYS A 8 -8.25 -5.20 -19.90
CA LYS A 8 -8.30 -5.05 -18.43
C LYS A 8 -7.53 -3.82 -17.96
N PHE A 9 -6.39 -3.53 -18.59
CA PHE A 9 -5.63 -2.32 -18.32
C PHE A 9 -6.49 -1.07 -18.59
N PHE A 10 -7.07 -0.92 -19.79
CA PHE A 10 -7.91 0.24 -20.14
C PHE A 10 -9.16 0.40 -19.26
N GLN A 11 -9.74 -0.71 -18.78
CA GLN A 11 -10.86 -0.65 -17.84
C GLN A 11 -10.40 -0.21 -16.44
N THR A 12 -9.30 -0.75 -15.93
CA THR A 12 -8.84 -0.53 -14.55
C THR A 12 -8.14 0.83 -14.38
N SER A 13 -7.44 1.30 -15.41
CA SER A 13 -6.78 2.62 -15.41
C SER A 13 -7.73 3.80 -15.58
N GLY A 14 -9.03 3.54 -15.80
CA GLY A 14 -10.03 4.58 -16.01
C GLY A 14 -10.01 5.23 -17.40
N LEU A 15 -9.10 4.79 -18.28
CA LEU A 15 -8.91 5.32 -19.63
C LEU A 15 -10.07 4.97 -20.59
N SER A 16 -10.85 3.93 -20.27
CA SER A 16 -12.00 3.49 -21.09
C SER A 16 -13.08 4.54 -21.33
N LYS A 17 -13.12 5.63 -20.55
CA LYS A 17 -14.09 6.75 -20.70
C LYS A 17 -13.49 7.99 -21.38
N MET A 18 -12.22 7.94 -21.77
CA MET A 18 -11.50 9.08 -22.33
C MET A 18 -11.54 9.08 -23.87
N SER A 19 -11.42 10.26 -24.48
CA SER A 19 -11.29 10.34 -25.95
C SER A 19 -9.93 9.81 -26.42
N ALA A 20 -9.83 9.43 -27.70
CA ALA A 20 -8.58 8.95 -28.28
C ALA A 20 -7.41 9.95 -28.13
N SER A 21 -7.69 11.26 -28.18
CA SER A 21 -6.66 12.29 -27.97
C SER A 21 -6.18 12.32 -26.52
N GLN A 22 -7.11 12.24 -25.56
CA GLN A 22 -6.77 12.23 -24.14
C GLN A 22 -6.00 10.97 -23.74
N VAL A 23 -6.34 9.81 -24.32
CA VAL A 23 -5.60 8.57 -24.13
C VAL A 23 -4.18 8.70 -24.67
N LYS A 24 -4.01 9.34 -25.84
CA LYS A 24 -2.69 9.59 -26.44
C LYS A 24 -1.83 10.53 -25.58
N ASP A 25 -2.43 11.55 -24.98
CA ASP A 25 -1.73 12.46 -24.07
C ASP A 25 -1.28 11.76 -22.79
N VAL A 26 -2.13 10.89 -22.21
CA VAL A 26 -1.76 10.09 -21.03
C VAL A 26 -0.68 9.06 -21.36
N PHE A 27 -0.80 8.38 -22.50
CA PHE A 27 0.22 7.43 -22.95
C PHE A 27 1.60 8.11 -23.04
N ARG A 28 1.63 9.28 -23.69
CA ARG A 28 2.85 10.09 -23.87
C ARG A 28 3.40 10.69 -22.57
N PHE A 29 2.59 10.74 -21.52
CA PHE A 29 3.02 11.13 -20.18
C PHE A 29 3.64 9.96 -19.40
N ILE A 30 3.23 8.73 -19.69
CA ILE A 30 3.71 7.51 -18.98
C ILE A 30 4.95 6.93 -19.69
N ASP A 31 4.99 7.00 -21.02
CA ASP A 31 6.12 6.61 -21.88
C ASP A 31 7.29 7.58 -21.68
N ASN A 32 8.14 7.26 -20.70
CA ASN A 32 9.24 8.10 -20.23
C ASN A 32 10.38 8.11 -21.25
N ASP A 33 10.63 6.98 -21.90
CA ASP A 33 11.70 6.83 -22.88
C ASP A 33 11.29 7.25 -24.31
N GLN A 34 10.00 7.54 -24.51
CA GLN A 34 9.41 7.92 -25.79
C GLN A 34 9.56 6.84 -26.87
N SER A 35 9.67 5.57 -26.46
CA SER A 35 9.77 4.43 -27.37
C SER A 35 8.48 4.18 -28.15
N GLY A 36 7.35 4.74 -27.68
CA GLY A 36 6.02 4.46 -28.20
C GLY A 36 5.42 3.17 -27.65
N TYR A 37 6.06 2.56 -26.65
CA TYR A 37 5.59 1.39 -25.92
C TYR A 37 5.58 1.72 -24.42
N LEU A 38 4.77 1.00 -23.64
CA LEU A 38 4.85 1.05 -22.18
C LEU A 38 5.45 -0.27 -21.70
N ASP A 39 6.59 -0.19 -21.03
CA ASP A 39 7.20 -1.35 -20.39
C ASP A 39 6.65 -1.60 -18.97
N GLU A 40 7.07 -2.69 -18.33
CA GLU A 40 6.62 -3.01 -16.98
C GLU A 40 7.06 -1.99 -15.93
N GLU A 41 8.17 -1.26 -16.13
CA GLU A 41 8.66 -0.26 -15.19
C GLU A 41 7.87 1.04 -15.30
N GLU A 42 7.51 1.44 -16.52
CA GLU A 42 6.63 2.59 -16.81
C GLU A 42 5.17 2.31 -16.41
N LEU A 43 4.73 1.05 -16.54
CA LEU A 43 3.40 0.61 -16.14
C LEU A 43 3.26 0.44 -14.62
N LYS A 44 4.38 0.22 -13.90
CA LYS A 44 4.46 0.34 -12.44
C LYS A 44 4.32 1.81 -12.07
N SER A 45 3.09 2.30 -12.19
CA SER A 45 2.59 3.58 -11.73
C SER A 45 3.52 4.24 -10.69
N GLU A 46 4.20 5.32 -11.08
CA GLU A 46 4.94 6.22 -10.17
C GLU A 46 4.05 6.83 -9.06
N LYS A 47 2.76 6.47 -9.01
CA LYS A 47 1.78 6.96 -8.05
C LYS A 47 1.00 5.84 -7.35
N GLU A 48 1.52 4.60 -7.29
CA GLU A 48 1.07 3.78 -6.16
C GLU A 48 1.56 4.51 -4.92
N PRO A 49 0.70 4.81 -3.93
CA PRO A 49 1.17 5.44 -2.71
C PRO A 49 2.35 4.61 -2.22
N GLN A 50 3.50 5.27 -1.99
CA GLN A 50 4.73 4.61 -1.53
C GLN A 50 4.55 3.88 -0.19
N PHE A 51 3.34 3.95 0.37
CA PHE A 51 2.91 3.19 1.51
C PHE A 51 1.51 2.60 1.33
N LYS A 52 1.31 1.42 1.91
CA LYS A 52 -0.01 0.82 2.14
C LYS A 52 -0.25 0.75 3.64
N PHE A 53 -1.50 0.78 4.09
CA PHE A 53 -1.80 0.74 5.52
C PHE A 53 -3.11 0.02 5.85
N ILE A 54 -3.21 -0.43 7.11
CA ILE A 54 -4.43 -0.86 7.80
C ILE A 54 -4.47 -0.10 9.11
N TYR A 55 -5.61 0.53 9.39
CA TYR A 55 -5.91 1.17 10.65
C TYR A 55 -7.15 0.53 11.25
N PHE A 56 -7.11 0.26 12.55
CA PHE A 56 -8.23 -0.21 13.33
C PHE A 56 -8.33 0.54 14.65
N ASN A 57 -9.52 0.98 15.00
CA ASN A 57 -9.83 1.53 16.32
C ASN A 57 -10.80 0.57 17.03
N HIS A 58 -10.31 -0.16 18.03
CA HIS A 58 -11.13 -1.12 18.75
C HIS A 58 -12.26 -0.46 19.54
N MET A 59 -12.10 0.79 19.97
CA MET A 59 -13.10 1.52 20.77
C MET A 59 -14.42 1.77 20.01
N ASN A 60 -14.34 2.16 18.74
CA ASN A 60 -15.51 2.50 17.92
C ASN A 60 -15.67 1.61 16.68
N LEU A 61 -14.87 0.54 16.57
CA LEU A 61 -14.84 -0.40 15.45
C LEU A 61 -14.53 0.26 14.10
N ALA A 62 -13.90 1.45 14.10
CA ALA A 62 -13.53 2.11 12.86
C ALA A 62 -12.37 1.38 12.19
N GLU A 63 -12.53 1.07 10.90
CA GLU A 63 -11.51 0.47 10.07
C GLU A 63 -11.23 1.32 8.83
N LYS A 64 -9.96 1.41 8.44
CA LYS A 64 -9.54 2.06 7.19
C LYS A 64 -8.35 1.30 6.62
N SER A 65 -8.41 0.94 5.35
CA SER A 65 -7.28 0.27 4.70
C SER A 65 -7.11 0.71 3.26
N THR A 66 -5.86 0.73 2.80
CA THR A 66 -5.51 0.80 1.38
C THR A 66 -5.14 -0.57 0.80
N ILE A 67 -5.10 -1.61 1.63
CA ILE A 67 -4.87 -2.98 1.22
C ILE A 67 -6.21 -3.58 0.79
N HIS A 68 -6.27 -4.07 -0.44
CA HIS A 68 -7.48 -4.63 -1.02
C HIS A 68 -7.29 -6.12 -1.28
N MET A 69 -8.28 -6.94 -0.90
CA MET A 69 -8.36 -8.34 -1.29
C MET A 69 -9.24 -8.49 -2.53
N ARG A 70 -8.70 -9.07 -3.59
CA ARG A 70 -9.51 -9.58 -4.71
C ARG A 70 -9.63 -11.10 -4.58
N LYS A 71 -10.85 -11.57 -4.36
CA LYS A 71 -11.17 -12.99 -4.36
C LYS A 71 -11.49 -13.41 -5.79
N THR A 72 -10.63 -14.23 -6.40
CA THR A 72 -11.01 -14.98 -7.60
C THR A 72 -11.30 -16.44 -7.19
N PRO A 73 -12.13 -17.19 -7.94
CA PRO A 73 -12.50 -18.57 -7.59
C PRO A 73 -11.32 -19.53 -7.40
N SER A 74 -10.14 -19.18 -7.91
CA SER A 74 -8.93 -20.02 -7.87
C SER A 74 -7.83 -19.49 -6.96
N VAL A 75 -7.80 -18.19 -6.65
CA VAL A 75 -6.75 -17.54 -5.82
C VAL A 75 -7.25 -16.26 -5.17
N SER A 76 -6.88 -16.06 -3.91
CA SER A 76 -7.00 -14.77 -3.20
C SER A 76 -5.75 -13.96 -3.46
N LEU A 77 -5.87 -12.85 -4.20
CA LEU A 77 -4.76 -11.93 -4.44
C LEU A 77 -4.94 -10.70 -3.55
N THR A 78 -4.00 -10.50 -2.64
CA THR A 78 -3.85 -9.25 -1.90
C THR A 78 -3.06 -8.25 -2.74
N SER A 79 -3.34 -6.96 -2.59
CA SER A 79 -2.49 -5.89 -3.17
C SER A 79 -1.09 -5.79 -2.53
N VAL A 80 -0.74 -6.76 -1.69
CA VAL A 80 0.49 -6.85 -0.89
C VAL A 80 1.08 -8.25 -1.07
N HIS A 81 2.41 -8.33 -1.12
CA HIS A 81 3.14 -9.60 -1.24
C HIS A 81 2.90 -10.53 -0.04
N PRO A 82 2.76 -11.85 -0.22
CA PRO A 82 2.47 -12.80 0.87
C PRO A 82 3.42 -12.71 2.08
N ASP A 83 4.72 -12.53 1.85
CA ASP A 83 5.70 -12.40 2.94
C ASP A 83 5.46 -11.16 3.81
N LEU A 84 5.01 -10.04 3.21
CA LEU A 84 4.69 -8.83 3.96
C LEU A 84 3.39 -9.02 4.76
N MET A 85 2.40 -9.73 4.20
CA MET A 85 1.20 -10.13 4.92
C MET A 85 1.51 -11.04 6.12
N LYS A 86 2.48 -11.93 5.98
CA LYS A 86 2.95 -12.77 7.08
C LYS A 86 3.53 -11.92 8.21
N ILE A 87 4.41 -10.97 7.90
CA ILE A 87 4.99 -10.06 8.89
C ILE A 87 3.88 -9.27 9.60
N LEU A 88 2.87 -8.77 8.86
CA LEU A 88 1.72 -8.09 9.47
C LEU A 88 0.96 -9.00 10.46
N GLY A 89 0.76 -10.27 10.10
CA GLY A 89 0.10 -11.25 10.97
C GLY A 89 0.93 -11.60 12.22
N ASP A 90 2.25 -11.67 12.08
CA ASP A 90 3.18 -11.89 13.19
C ASP A 90 3.10 -10.70 14.18
N ILE A 91 3.14 -9.46 13.68
CA ILE A 91 2.98 -8.25 14.51
C ILE A 91 1.62 -8.22 15.22
N ASN A 92 0.54 -8.52 14.51
CA ASN A 92 -0.80 -8.55 15.10
C ASN A 92 -0.92 -9.59 16.22
N SER A 93 -0.27 -10.74 16.04
CA SER A 93 -0.21 -11.79 17.07
C SER A 93 0.51 -11.28 18.32
N ASP A 94 1.57 -10.48 18.17
CA ASP A 94 2.27 -9.87 19.30
C ASP A 94 1.39 -8.79 19.99
N PHE A 95 0.75 -7.91 19.23
CA PHE A 95 -0.17 -6.88 19.74
C PHE A 95 -1.39 -7.43 20.48
N THR A 96 -1.82 -8.66 20.15
CA THR A 96 -2.94 -9.32 20.83
C THR A 96 -2.54 -9.88 22.20
N ARG A 97 -1.24 -10.06 22.46
CA ARG A 97 -0.74 -10.72 23.69
C ARG A 97 -0.54 -9.76 24.86
N ALA A 98 -0.46 -8.46 24.61
CA ALA A 98 -0.23 -7.43 25.62
C ALA A 98 -1.16 -6.23 25.41
N ASP A 99 -1.62 -5.58 26.48
CA ASP A 99 -2.51 -4.41 26.40
C ASP A 99 -1.76 -3.07 26.50
N GLU A 100 -0.44 -3.10 26.32
CA GLU A 100 0.43 -1.94 26.41
C GLU A 100 0.61 -1.27 25.04
N ASP A 101 1.04 0.00 25.07
CA ASP A 101 1.44 0.73 23.88
C ASP A 101 2.74 0.13 23.32
N GLU A 102 2.72 -0.26 22.04
CA GLU A 102 3.81 -0.98 21.40
C GLU A 102 4.08 -0.47 19.99
N GLU A 103 5.35 -0.51 19.58
CA GLU A 103 5.78 -0.17 18.23
C GLU A 103 6.80 -1.22 17.73
N ILE A 104 6.51 -1.81 16.58
CA ILE A 104 7.36 -2.81 15.94
C ILE A 104 7.69 -2.34 14.52
N ILE A 105 8.98 -2.23 14.20
CA ILE A 105 9.48 -1.80 12.89
C ILE A 105 10.40 -2.88 12.33
N VAL A 106 10.06 -3.40 11.16
CA VAL A 106 10.76 -4.50 10.49
C VAL A 106 11.21 -4.05 9.10
N LYS A 107 12.48 -4.29 8.77
CA LYS A 107 12.97 -4.19 7.38
C LYS A 107 12.93 -5.56 6.72
N ALA A 108 12.09 -5.72 5.70
CA ALA A 108 12.00 -6.94 4.92
C ALA A 108 13.19 -7.07 3.95
N MET A 109 13.46 -8.30 3.49
CA MET A 109 14.53 -8.57 2.52
C MET A 109 14.30 -7.87 1.16
N SER A 110 13.06 -7.50 0.85
CA SER A 110 12.63 -6.87 -0.41
C SER A 110 12.70 -5.34 -0.40
N ASP A 111 13.52 -4.73 0.47
CA ASP A 111 13.63 -3.28 0.68
C ASP A 111 12.36 -2.58 1.24
N TYR A 112 11.33 -3.35 1.58
CA TYR A 112 10.15 -2.83 2.26
C TYR A 112 10.41 -2.63 3.76
N TRP A 113 9.78 -1.61 4.32
CA TRP A 113 9.61 -1.46 5.75
C TRP A 113 8.18 -1.83 6.13
N VAL A 114 8.02 -2.62 7.18
CA VAL A 114 6.73 -2.98 7.76
C VAL A 114 6.72 -2.48 9.19
N VAL A 115 5.67 -1.75 9.54
CA VAL A 115 5.56 -1.08 10.83
C VAL A 115 4.20 -1.44 11.41
N GLY A 116 4.17 -1.81 12.68
CA GLY A 116 2.95 -1.82 13.49
C GLY A 116 3.11 -0.87 14.66
N LYS A 117 2.06 -0.12 14.96
CA LYS A 117 1.97 0.75 16.14
C LYS A 117 0.63 0.53 16.81
N LYS A 118 0.65 0.20 18.10
CA LYS A 118 -0.51 0.08 18.97
C LYS A 118 -0.45 1.19 20.01
N SER A 119 -1.53 1.95 20.16
CA SER A 119 -1.67 2.92 21.25
C SER A 119 -3.13 3.13 21.60
N ASP A 120 -3.48 3.07 22.88
CA ASP A 120 -4.84 3.32 23.41
C ASP A 120 -5.95 2.63 22.59
N GLN A 121 -5.82 1.31 22.42
CA GLN A 121 -6.73 0.46 21.62
C GLN A 121 -6.84 0.81 20.13
N ARG A 122 -5.90 1.57 19.58
CA ARG A 122 -5.78 1.84 18.14
C ARG A 122 -4.57 1.13 17.60
N GLU A 123 -4.73 0.51 16.45
CA GLU A 123 -3.67 -0.19 15.74
C GLU A 123 -3.48 0.41 14.35
N LEU A 124 -2.24 0.77 14.00
CA LEU A 124 -1.84 1.14 12.66
C LEU A 124 -0.76 0.20 12.16
N TYR A 125 -0.98 -0.38 11.00
CA TYR A 125 -0.02 -1.17 10.25
C TYR A 125 0.33 -0.44 8.97
N VAL A 126 1.62 -0.26 8.66
CA VAL A 126 2.11 0.44 7.48
C VAL A 126 3.16 -0.39 6.75
N ILE A 127 3.04 -0.50 5.44
CA ILE A 127 4.05 -1.06 4.55
C ILE A 127 4.59 0.07 3.70
N LEU A 128 5.89 0.33 3.73
CA LEU A 128 6.57 1.38 2.97
C LEU A 128 7.52 0.75 1.94
N ASN A 129 7.40 1.16 0.68
CA ASN A 129 8.37 0.84 -0.36
C ASN A 129 9.33 2.02 -0.53
N GLN A 130 10.34 2.11 0.34
CA GLN A 130 11.35 3.17 0.29
C GLN A 130 12.74 2.59 0.26
N LYS A 131 13.22 2.35 -0.97
CA LYS A 131 14.57 1.89 -1.25
C LYS A 131 15.57 2.89 -0.68
N ASN A 132 16.56 2.38 0.07
CA ASN A 132 17.61 3.16 0.74
C ASN A 132 17.15 4.10 1.88
N ALA A 133 15.88 4.09 2.30
CA ALA A 133 15.47 4.85 3.48
C ALA A 133 16.07 4.26 4.75
N ASN A 134 16.46 5.13 5.67
CA ASN A 134 16.93 4.76 7.01
C ASN A 134 15.80 4.79 8.05
N LEU A 135 16.06 4.22 9.23
CA LEU A 135 15.06 4.10 10.31
C LEU A 135 14.52 5.46 10.77
N ILE A 136 15.36 6.50 10.78
CA ILE A 136 14.96 7.85 11.23
C ILE A 136 13.96 8.47 10.24
N GLU A 137 14.21 8.33 8.94
CA GLU A 137 13.31 8.81 7.88
C GLU A 137 11.96 8.09 7.89
N VAL A 138 11.98 6.79 8.18
CA VAL A 138 10.78 5.98 8.33
C VAL A 138 9.97 6.46 9.54
N ASN A 139 10.60 6.61 10.71
CA ASN A 139 9.94 7.09 11.93
C ASN A 139 9.32 8.48 11.75
N GLY A 140 10.06 9.43 11.18
CA GLY A 140 9.53 10.79 10.95
C GLY A 140 8.28 10.81 10.05
N LYS A 141 8.18 9.91 9.06
CA LYS A 141 6.97 9.79 8.21
C LYS A 141 5.82 9.11 8.93
N LEU A 142 6.11 8.14 9.79
CA LEU A 142 5.10 7.38 10.53
C LEU A 142 4.32 8.27 11.48
N ASP A 143 5.00 9.13 12.24
CA ASP A 143 4.31 10.05 13.16
C ASP A 143 3.34 10.96 12.41
N LEU A 144 3.73 11.48 11.23
CA LEU A 144 2.84 12.29 10.38
C LEU A 144 1.63 11.50 9.86
N VAL A 145 1.84 10.27 9.40
CA VAL A 145 0.75 9.41 8.88
C VAL A 145 -0.18 8.96 10.01
N PHE A 146 0.38 8.64 11.17
CA PHE A 146 -0.35 8.25 12.37
C PHE A 146 -1.19 9.43 12.85
N ASP A 147 -0.59 10.61 13.08
CA ASP A 147 -1.31 11.81 13.51
C ASP A 147 -2.40 12.22 12.53
N HIS A 148 -2.14 12.18 11.22
CA HIS A 148 -3.13 12.52 10.22
C HIS A 148 -4.34 11.58 10.24
N ASN A 149 -4.11 10.26 10.32
CA ASN A 149 -5.21 9.29 10.33
C ASN A 149 -5.88 9.14 11.70
N LEU A 150 -5.17 9.41 12.80
CA LEU A 150 -5.74 9.48 14.15
C LEU A 150 -6.66 10.68 14.32
N ASN A 151 -6.23 11.88 13.89
CA ASN A 151 -7.00 13.11 14.07
C ASN A 151 -8.26 13.16 13.18
N ALA A 152 -8.25 12.47 12.04
CA ALA A 152 -9.41 12.38 11.16
C ALA A 152 -10.55 11.50 11.74
N THR A 153 -10.29 10.73 12.79
CA THR A 153 -11.24 9.76 13.38
C THR A 153 -11.65 10.13 14.81
N ASN A 154 -11.40 11.38 15.25
CA ASN A 154 -11.94 11.93 16.50
C ASN A 154 -13.43 12.33 16.38
N ILE A 155 -14.21 11.59 15.58
CA ILE A 155 -15.68 11.67 15.49
C ILE A 155 -16.25 10.31 15.87
#